data_AF-A0A930R9M3-F1
#
_entry.id   AF-A0A930R9M3-F1
#
_cell.length_a   1.000
_cell.length_b   1.000
_cell.length_c   1.000
_cell.angle_alpha   90.00
_cell.angle_beta   90.00
_cell.angle_gamma   90.00
#
_symmetry.space_group_name_H-M   'P 1'
#
loop_
_entity.id
_entity.type
_entity.pdbx_description
1 polymer ?
#
loop_
_entity_poly.entity_id
_entity_poly.type
_entity_poly.pdbx_seq_one_letter_code
_entity_poly.pdbx_strand_id
1 'polypeptide(L)'
;MKLGFDSEKYLEEQSQYILQRVNAYDKLYLEFGGKLIGDFHAMRVLPGFDPDGKIKLLHRLRDQAEIIICVYAGDIEQNKVRSDLGITYDQDVLRLMDDLHYWDLKINSVLITRYTGQPAATQFKNSLERRGIKVYTHGYTEGYPMDVETIVSDAGYGANEFIETTRPLVVVTAPGANSGKLATCLSQLYHETKRGRRAGYSKFETFPVWNLPLNHPVNVAYEAATADLEDVNMIDTFHLAKYGETTVNYNRDIEAFPLLRRILTKIYGDAPIPYNSPTDMGVNRVGFAITDDEVVCEASNQEIIRRYYAGQCDYKRGIGTLEAAQRGKYIMEESGLSPQDRPVVKAALEKEAEAKVPVVALQLPTGKIITGKQSDTMTASAACLLNCIKELAEIGDSIHLLPPVILNAIGQLGSDVLKHQRRSLDSKEVLIALSISAVTNPAAEAAKNQLQNLRHLQAHSTVILQKADEETFRSLGVMATCEPQFAGTNLYYTN
;
A
#
# COMPACT_ATOMS: atom_id res chain seq x y z
N MET A 1 -13.01 15.33 8.89
CA MET A 1 -11.61 15.12 9.32
C MET A 1 -10.83 16.39 9.04
N LYS A 2 -9.99 16.86 9.97
CA LYS A 2 -9.09 17.99 9.71
C LYS A 2 -7.98 17.52 8.74
N LEU A 3 -7.65 18.34 7.74
CA LEU A 3 -6.56 18.04 6.81
C LEU A 3 -5.25 18.58 7.38
N GLY A 4 -4.16 17.85 7.15
CA GLY A 4 -2.79 18.26 7.52
C GLY A 4 -1.79 18.15 6.37
N PHE A 5 -2.27 17.83 5.17
CA PHE A 5 -1.46 17.65 3.97
C PHE A 5 -2.15 18.28 2.75
N ASP A 6 -1.37 18.98 1.92
CA ASP A 6 -1.83 19.56 0.66
C ASP A 6 -1.38 18.72 -0.55
N SER A 7 -2.33 17.96 -1.09
CA SER A 7 -2.07 17.07 -2.22
C SER A 7 -1.72 17.80 -3.53
N GLU A 8 -2.26 18.98 -3.77
CA GLU A 8 -1.97 19.73 -5.00
C GLU A 8 -0.59 20.36 -4.93
N LYS A 9 -0.25 20.97 -3.78
CA LYS A 9 1.12 21.45 -3.50
C LYS A 9 2.14 20.32 -3.63
N TYR A 10 1.83 19.14 -3.10
CA TYR A 10 2.70 17.97 -3.27
C TYR A 10 2.93 17.63 -4.74
N LEU A 11 1.88 17.52 -5.55
CA LEU A 11 2.02 17.17 -6.96
C LEU A 11 2.82 18.23 -7.73
N GLU A 12 2.67 19.50 -7.40
CA GLU A 12 3.45 20.58 -8.00
C GLU A 12 4.94 20.48 -7.62
N GLU A 13 5.26 20.49 -6.32
CA GLU A 13 6.64 20.35 -5.81
C GLU A 13 7.34 19.10 -6.34
N GLN A 14 6.64 17.96 -6.30
CA GLN A 14 7.19 16.68 -6.69
C GLN A 14 7.44 16.57 -8.20
N SER A 15 6.52 17.09 -9.02
CA SER A 15 6.69 17.10 -10.48
C SER A 15 7.82 18.05 -10.89
N GLN A 16 7.89 19.24 -10.30
CA GLN A 16 8.98 20.20 -10.55
C GLN A 16 10.35 19.61 -10.19
N TYR A 17 10.48 18.98 -9.02
CA TYR A 17 11.76 18.40 -8.60
C TYR A 17 12.18 17.21 -9.47
N ILE A 18 11.25 16.35 -9.89
CA ILE A 18 11.55 15.28 -10.85
C ILE A 18 11.99 15.88 -12.20
N LEU A 19 11.30 16.90 -12.72
CA LEU A 19 11.68 17.54 -13.98
C LEU A 19 13.06 18.20 -13.90
N GLN A 20 13.40 18.85 -12.78
CA GLN A 20 14.75 19.37 -12.54
C GLN A 20 15.79 18.26 -12.62
N ARG A 21 15.49 17.09 -12.03
CA ARG A 21 16.38 15.91 -12.10
C ARG A 21 16.49 15.36 -13.52
N VAL A 22 15.38 15.28 -14.26
CA VAL A 22 15.37 14.84 -15.67
C VAL A 22 16.24 15.76 -16.53
N ASN A 23 16.13 17.08 -16.37
CA ASN A 23 16.87 18.06 -17.15
C ASN A 23 18.39 18.09 -16.88
N ALA A 24 18.87 17.38 -15.85
CA ALA A 24 20.31 17.25 -15.56
C ALA A 24 21.01 16.15 -16.41
N TYR A 25 20.24 15.36 -17.16
CA TYR A 25 20.71 14.22 -17.94
C TYR A 25 20.07 14.23 -19.34
N ASP A 26 20.66 13.51 -20.29
CA ASP A 26 20.00 13.20 -21.56
C ASP A 26 18.82 12.24 -21.34
N LYS A 27 18.94 11.39 -20.31
CA LYS A 27 17.90 10.45 -19.90
C LYS A 27 17.99 10.10 -18.42
N LEU A 28 16.86 10.09 -17.71
CA LEU A 28 16.77 9.68 -16.31
C LEU A 28 16.01 8.35 -16.19
N TYR A 29 16.64 7.36 -15.58
CA TYR A 29 15.99 6.12 -15.15
C TYR A 29 15.55 6.26 -13.69
N LEU A 30 14.24 6.31 -13.47
CA LEU A 30 13.64 6.57 -12.17
C LEU A 30 13.02 5.28 -11.63
N GLU A 31 13.63 4.69 -10.60
CA GLU A 31 13.05 3.56 -9.88
C GLU A 31 11.87 4.03 -9.04
N PHE A 32 10.68 3.51 -9.33
CA PHE A 32 9.48 3.74 -8.53
C PHE A 32 9.32 2.65 -7.46
N GLY A 33 9.39 3.06 -6.21
CA GLY A 33 9.15 2.24 -5.03
C GLY A 33 7.69 2.28 -4.55
N GLY A 34 7.23 1.16 -3.99
CA GLY A 34 5.89 1.01 -3.45
C GLY A 34 4.77 0.98 -4.51
N LYS A 35 3.53 1.14 -4.05
CA LYS A 35 2.32 1.10 -4.88
C LYS A 35 2.20 2.38 -5.70
N LEU A 36 1.84 2.27 -6.99
CA LEU A 36 1.56 3.40 -7.88
C LEU A 36 0.14 3.99 -7.68
N ILE A 37 -0.81 3.12 -7.34
CA ILE A 37 -2.24 3.42 -7.18
C ILE A 37 -2.68 2.84 -5.84
N GLY A 38 -3.57 3.54 -5.15
CA GLY A 38 -4.12 3.06 -3.88
C GLY A 38 -3.10 3.03 -2.72
N ASP A 39 -2.27 4.07 -2.58
CA ASP A 39 -1.40 4.23 -1.40
C ASP A 39 -2.22 4.69 -0.18
N PHE A 40 -3.07 3.78 0.31
CA PHE A 40 -3.93 4.03 1.45
C PHE A 40 -3.17 4.17 2.76
N HIS A 41 -1.91 3.73 2.84
CA HIS A 41 -1.07 4.01 4.00
C HIS A 41 -0.73 5.50 4.05
N ALA A 42 -0.22 6.08 2.96
CA ALA A 42 0.02 7.51 2.87
C ALA A 42 -1.23 8.33 3.16
N MET A 43 -2.39 7.94 2.59
CA MET A 43 -3.68 8.62 2.83
C MET A 43 -4.07 8.67 4.33
N ARG A 44 -3.75 7.62 5.10
CA ARG A 44 -4.08 7.57 6.54
C ARG A 44 -3.09 8.32 7.40
N VAL A 45 -1.80 8.27 7.03
CA VAL A 45 -0.69 8.92 7.75
C VAL A 45 -0.65 10.42 7.48
N LEU A 46 -1.04 10.86 6.27
CA LEU A 46 -1.02 12.24 5.82
C LEU A 46 -2.45 12.68 5.42
N PRO A 47 -3.28 13.17 6.36
CA PRO A 47 -4.66 13.54 6.06
C PRO A 47 -4.76 14.65 5.00
N GLY A 48 -5.26 14.29 3.81
CA GLY A 48 -5.26 15.15 2.62
C GLY A 48 -4.42 14.60 1.47
N PHE A 49 -3.60 13.58 1.71
CA PHE A 49 -2.91 12.84 0.67
C PHE A 49 -3.89 12.00 -0.16
N ASP A 50 -3.88 12.25 -1.46
CA ASP A 50 -4.59 11.46 -2.46
C ASP A 50 -3.92 10.09 -2.65
N PRO A 51 -4.60 8.95 -2.38
CA PRO A 51 -4.02 7.62 -2.54
C PRO A 51 -3.55 7.33 -3.98
N ASP A 52 -4.02 8.08 -4.98
CA ASP A 52 -3.61 7.99 -6.38
C ASP A 52 -2.59 9.08 -6.77
N GLY A 53 -1.98 9.75 -5.79
CA GLY A 53 -1.04 10.85 -5.99
C GLY A 53 0.14 10.47 -6.90
N LYS A 54 0.71 9.26 -6.78
CA LYS A 54 1.84 8.84 -7.62
C LYS A 54 1.46 8.66 -9.09
N ILE A 55 0.29 8.09 -9.37
CA ILE A 55 -0.17 7.93 -10.76
C ILE A 55 -0.56 9.28 -11.36
N LYS A 56 -1.17 10.18 -10.59
CA LYS A 56 -1.46 11.55 -11.01
C LYS A 56 -0.19 12.36 -11.28
N LEU A 57 0.85 12.18 -10.47
CA LEU A 57 2.18 12.73 -10.69
C LEU A 57 2.76 12.23 -12.03
N LEU A 58 2.71 10.94 -12.30
CA LEU A 58 3.16 10.38 -13.58
C LEU A 58 2.36 10.91 -14.76
N HIS A 59 1.04 11.06 -14.59
CA HIS A 59 0.17 11.62 -15.62
C HIS A 59 0.53 13.07 -15.99
N ARG A 60 1.01 13.89 -15.03
CA ARG A 60 1.56 15.23 -15.30
C ARG A 60 2.86 15.19 -16.12
N LEU A 61 3.59 14.07 -16.06
CA LEU A 61 4.86 13.86 -16.75
C LEU A 61 4.73 13.01 -18.02
N ARG A 62 3.51 12.62 -18.42
CA ARG A 62 3.26 11.59 -19.45
C ARG A 62 3.89 11.88 -20.82
N ASP A 63 3.97 13.14 -21.22
CA ASP A 63 4.57 13.53 -22.51
C ASP A 63 6.09 13.33 -22.54
N GLN A 64 6.73 13.29 -21.37
CA GLN A 64 8.17 13.13 -21.19
C GLN A 64 8.55 11.75 -20.63
N ALA A 65 7.56 10.94 -20.26
CA ALA A 65 7.76 9.67 -19.58
C ALA A 65 7.39 8.47 -20.46
N GLU A 66 8.12 7.37 -20.29
CA GLU A 66 7.68 6.04 -20.67
C GLU A 66 8.03 5.02 -19.59
N ILE A 67 7.32 3.90 -19.56
CA ILE A 67 7.33 2.98 -18.41
C ILE A 67 7.88 1.61 -18.80
N ILE A 68 8.80 1.08 -17.99
CA ILE A 68 9.25 -0.31 -18.03
C ILE A 68 8.66 -1.03 -16.81
N ILE A 69 7.97 -2.14 -17.05
CA ILE A 69 7.43 -2.98 -15.97
C ILE A 69 8.33 -4.20 -15.79
N CYS A 70 9.01 -4.30 -14.65
CA CYS A 70 9.86 -5.44 -14.32
C CYS A 70 9.05 -6.52 -13.58
N VAL A 71 9.29 -7.78 -13.91
CA VAL A 71 8.75 -8.95 -13.19
C VAL A 71 9.81 -10.04 -13.12
N TYR A 72 9.96 -10.66 -11.95
CA TYR A 72 10.94 -11.74 -11.76
C TYR A 72 10.39 -13.06 -12.31
N ALA A 73 11.14 -13.73 -13.19
CA ALA A 73 10.76 -15.03 -13.75
C ALA A 73 10.43 -16.09 -12.68
N GLY A 74 11.18 -16.12 -11.56
CA GLY A 74 10.94 -17.07 -10.47
C GLY A 74 9.64 -16.80 -9.70
N ASP A 75 9.24 -15.53 -9.54
CA ASP A 75 7.97 -15.18 -8.90
C ASP A 75 6.77 -15.62 -9.76
N ILE A 76 6.90 -15.58 -11.10
CA ILE A 76 5.90 -16.13 -12.02
C ILE A 76 5.83 -17.65 -11.89
N GLU A 77 6.98 -18.32 -11.90
CA GLU A 77 7.04 -19.80 -11.80
C GLU A 77 6.45 -20.31 -10.48
N GLN A 78 6.63 -19.56 -9.39
CA GLN A 78 6.09 -19.90 -8.07
C GLN A 78 4.63 -19.47 -7.87
N ASN A 79 3.98 -18.86 -8.87
CA ASN A 79 2.65 -18.25 -8.75
C ASN A 79 2.55 -17.33 -7.53
N LYS A 80 3.59 -16.51 -7.31
CA LYS A 80 3.64 -15.64 -6.15
C LYS A 80 2.44 -14.70 -6.15
N VAL A 81 1.70 -14.71 -5.04
CA VAL A 81 0.49 -13.91 -4.86
C VAL A 81 0.84 -12.58 -4.19
N ARG A 82 0.27 -11.50 -4.70
CA ARG A 82 0.34 -10.18 -4.09
C ARG A 82 -0.68 -10.11 -2.96
N SER A 83 -0.21 -10.00 -1.72
CA SER A 83 -1.02 -10.17 -0.50
C SER A 83 -2.19 -9.18 -0.37
N ASP A 84 -2.06 -7.98 -0.90
CA ASP A 84 -3.10 -6.94 -0.85
C ASP A 84 -4.22 -7.12 -1.88
N LEU A 85 -3.95 -7.79 -2.99
CA LEU A 85 -4.90 -7.98 -4.10
C LEU A 85 -5.38 -9.42 -4.27
N GLY A 86 -4.65 -10.40 -3.74
CA GLY A 86 -4.98 -11.82 -3.88
C GLY A 86 -4.79 -12.38 -5.30
N ILE A 87 -4.07 -11.66 -6.16
CA ILE A 87 -3.75 -12.08 -7.54
C ILE A 87 -2.26 -12.39 -7.70
N THR A 88 -1.90 -13.21 -8.67
CA THR A 88 -0.50 -13.57 -8.97
C THR A 88 0.25 -12.40 -9.63
N TYR A 89 1.58 -12.40 -9.54
CA TYR A 89 2.40 -11.30 -10.05
C TYR A 89 2.27 -11.08 -11.57
N ASP A 90 2.08 -12.13 -12.35
CA ASP A 90 1.80 -12.05 -13.80
C ASP A 90 0.44 -11.42 -14.09
N GLN A 91 -0.59 -11.73 -13.30
CA GLN A 91 -1.89 -11.06 -13.37
C GLN A 91 -1.80 -9.60 -12.94
N ASP A 92 -0.98 -9.28 -11.94
CA ASP A 92 -0.76 -7.90 -11.50
C ASP A 92 -0.01 -7.06 -12.54
N VAL A 93 0.90 -7.65 -13.33
CA VAL A 93 1.48 -6.97 -14.51
C VAL A 93 0.38 -6.58 -15.49
N LEU A 94 -0.53 -7.50 -15.84
CA LEU A 94 -1.64 -7.19 -16.76
C LEU A 94 -2.56 -6.10 -16.20
N ARG A 95 -2.94 -6.20 -14.91
CA ARG A 95 -3.74 -5.19 -14.22
C ARG A 95 -3.04 -3.83 -14.22
N LEU A 96 -1.74 -3.80 -13.92
CA LEU A 96 -0.95 -2.57 -13.94
C LEU A 96 -0.89 -1.98 -15.36
N MET A 97 -0.81 -2.81 -16.39
CA MET A 97 -0.87 -2.33 -17.76
C MET A 97 -2.22 -1.67 -18.08
N ASP A 98 -3.33 -2.28 -17.66
CA ASP A 98 -4.67 -1.71 -17.86
C ASP A 98 -4.81 -0.37 -17.13
N ASP A 99 -4.32 -0.28 -15.88
CA ASP A 99 -4.29 0.97 -15.12
C ASP A 99 -3.48 2.06 -15.84
N LEU A 100 -2.27 1.73 -16.31
CA LEU A 100 -1.41 2.68 -17.00
C LEU A 100 -2.04 3.18 -18.31
N HIS A 101 -2.69 2.29 -19.08
CA HIS A 101 -3.43 2.70 -20.29
C HIS A 101 -4.62 3.60 -19.96
N TYR A 102 -5.37 3.30 -18.90
CA TYR A 102 -6.48 4.16 -18.44
C TYR A 102 -6.01 5.58 -18.13
N TRP A 103 -4.80 5.74 -17.59
CA TRP A 103 -4.18 7.02 -17.28
C TRP A 103 -3.40 7.66 -18.44
N ASP A 104 -3.51 7.14 -19.67
CA ASP A 104 -2.79 7.63 -20.85
C ASP A 104 -1.26 7.66 -20.66
N LEU A 105 -0.73 6.64 -19.97
CA LEU A 105 0.70 6.49 -19.71
C LEU A 105 1.31 5.48 -20.68
N LYS A 106 2.35 5.92 -21.39
CA LYS A 106 3.04 5.10 -22.39
C LYS A 106 3.83 3.98 -21.72
N ILE A 107 3.38 2.75 -21.91
CA ILE A 107 4.15 1.55 -21.58
C ILE A 107 5.15 1.30 -22.71
N ASN A 108 6.44 1.30 -22.37
CA ASN A 108 7.51 0.98 -23.31
C ASN A 108 7.62 -0.54 -23.49
N SER A 109 7.74 -1.28 -22.39
CA SER A 109 7.97 -2.72 -22.43
C SER A 109 7.75 -3.40 -21.08
N VAL A 110 7.61 -4.73 -21.12
CA VAL A 110 7.73 -5.60 -19.94
C VAL A 110 9.11 -6.25 -19.96
N LEU A 111 9.82 -6.21 -18.83
CA LEU A 111 11.09 -6.91 -18.65
C LEU A 111 10.90 -8.09 -17.70
N ILE A 112 11.17 -9.29 -18.19
CA ILE A 112 11.25 -10.50 -17.36
C ILE A 112 12.70 -10.66 -16.89
N THR A 113 12.93 -10.44 -15.60
CA THR A 113 14.27 -10.47 -15.00
C THR A 113 14.65 -11.88 -14.54
N ARG A 114 15.96 -12.17 -14.55
CA ARG A 114 16.55 -13.47 -14.18
C ARG A 114 15.89 -14.64 -14.93
N TYR A 115 15.59 -14.41 -16.20
CA TYR A 115 14.97 -15.38 -17.08
C TYR A 115 16.00 -16.41 -17.55
N THR A 116 15.66 -17.69 -17.43
CA THR A 116 16.50 -18.82 -17.86
C THR A 116 15.72 -19.86 -18.67
N GLY A 117 14.53 -19.50 -19.16
CA GLY A 117 13.66 -20.40 -19.95
C GLY A 117 12.64 -21.18 -19.13
N GLN A 118 12.26 -20.67 -17.94
CA GLN A 118 11.25 -21.31 -17.11
C GLN A 118 9.90 -21.42 -17.86
N PRO A 119 9.16 -22.54 -17.75
CA PRO A 119 7.95 -22.76 -18.55
C PRO A 119 6.86 -21.71 -18.36
N ALA A 120 6.53 -21.32 -17.11
CA ALA A 120 5.46 -20.36 -16.86
C ALA A 120 5.86 -18.95 -17.35
N ALA A 121 7.11 -18.54 -17.09
CA ALA A 121 7.64 -17.27 -17.60
C ALA A 121 7.67 -17.21 -19.13
N THR A 122 8.00 -18.33 -19.80
CA THR A 122 7.98 -18.44 -21.26
C THR A 122 6.55 -18.32 -21.82
N GLN A 123 5.58 -18.97 -21.18
CA GLN A 123 4.17 -18.85 -21.57
C GLN A 123 3.66 -17.41 -21.40
N PHE A 124 4.01 -16.77 -20.28
CA PHE A 124 3.66 -15.38 -20.02
C PHE A 124 4.27 -14.43 -21.06
N LYS A 125 5.57 -14.57 -21.35
CA LYS A 125 6.26 -13.86 -22.43
C LYS A 125 5.51 -13.99 -23.76
N ASN A 126 5.23 -15.22 -24.19
CA ASN A 126 4.54 -15.48 -25.45
C ASN A 126 3.12 -14.91 -25.47
N SER A 127 2.42 -14.90 -24.33
CA SER A 127 1.09 -14.30 -24.19
C SER A 127 1.13 -12.79 -24.40
N LEU A 128 2.11 -12.10 -23.79
CA LEU A 128 2.31 -10.66 -23.95
C LEU A 128 2.68 -10.31 -25.40
N GLU A 129 3.63 -11.03 -26.00
CA GLU A 129 4.06 -10.80 -27.39
C GLU A 129 2.90 -10.97 -28.38
N ARG A 130 2.03 -11.98 -28.18
CA ARG A 130 0.82 -12.16 -29.01
C ARG A 130 -0.19 -11.02 -28.89
N ARG A 131 -0.16 -10.27 -27.79
CA ARG A 131 -0.96 -9.05 -27.58
C ARG A 131 -0.28 -7.80 -28.13
N GLY A 132 0.86 -7.93 -28.82
CA GLY A 132 1.63 -6.81 -29.38
C GLY A 132 2.47 -6.05 -28.36
N ILE A 133 2.69 -6.61 -27.17
CA ILE A 133 3.46 -5.98 -26.10
C ILE A 133 4.94 -6.33 -26.29
N LYS A 134 5.83 -5.33 -26.28
CA LYS A 134 7.27 -5.54 -26.35
C LYS A 134 7.76 -6.17 -25.03
N VAL A 135 8.42 -7.32 -25.12
CA VAL A 135 8.96 -8.04 -23.97
C VAL A 135 10.47 -8.21 -24.13
N TYR A 136 11.22 -7.89 -23.08
CA TYR A 136 12.64 -8.18 -22.98
C TYR A 136 12.88 -9.23 -21.89
N THR A 137 14.02 -9.91 -21.97
CA THR A 137 14.47 -10.85 -20.95
C THR A 137 15.90 -10.55 -20.55
N HIS A 138 16.15 -10.42 -19.24
CA HIS A 138 17.50 -10.33 -18.70
C HIS A 138 17.82 -11.59 -17.90
N GLY A 139 19.03 -12.11 -18.07
CA GLY A 139 19.53 -13.23 -17.27
C GLY A 139 19.93 -12.81 -15.86
N TYR A 140 20.56 -13.72 -15.12
CA TYR A 140 21.30 -13.33 -13.92
C TYR A 140 22.56 -12.56 -14.36
N THR A 141 22.81 -11.40 -13.76
CA THR A 141 24.02 -10.61 -14.02
C THR A 141 25.20 -11.22 -13.29
N GLU A 142 26.22 -11.64 -14.04
CA GLU A 142 27.42 -12.26 -13.49
C GLU A 142 28.14 -11.34 -12.49
N GLY A 143 28.63 -11.92 -11.39
CA GLY A 143 29.31 -11.20 -10.32
C GLY A 143 28.42 -10.41 -9.37
N TYR A 144 27.11 -10.30 -9.64
CA TYR A 144 26.20 -9.46 -8.84
C TYR A 144 25.94 -10.04 -7.44
N PRO A 145 26.04 -9.24 -6.35
CA PRO A 145 26.28 -7.79 -6.36
C PRO A 145 27.74 -7.38 -6.12
N MET A 146 28.65 -8.30 -5.78
CA MET A 146 29.93 -7.96 -5.13
C MET A 146 31.09 -7.67 -6.10
N ASP A 147 31.10 -8.31 -7.28
CA ASP A 147 32.20 -8.16 -8.24
C ASP A 147 31.90 -7.06 -9.26
N VAL A 148 32.17 -5.81 -8.85
CA VAL A 148 31.91 -4.60 -9.65
C VAL A 148 32.60 -4.63 -11.02
N GLU A 149 33.78 -5.25 -11.13
CA GLU A 149 34.51 -5.31 -12.39
C GLU A 149 33.79 -6.20 -13.40
N THR A 150 33.30 -7.37 -12.97
CA THR A 150 32.49 -8.24 -13.83
C THR A 150 31.11 -7.64 -14.11
N ILE A 151 30.45 -7.08 -13.09
CA ILE A 151 29.12 -6.47 -13.23
C ILE A 151 29.12 -5.36 -14.29
N VAL A 152 30.10 -4.46 -14.25
CA VAL A 152 30.20 -3.30 -15.16
C VAL A 152 31.11 -3.63 -16.34
N SER A 153 30.82 -4.73 -17.01
CA SER A 153 31.55 -5.22 -18.19
C SER A 153 30.60 -5.77 -19.26
N ASP A 154 31.16 -6.23 -20.38
CA ASP A 154 30.42 -6.92 -21.44
C ASP A 154 29.84 -8.27 -20.97
N ALA A 155 30.44 -8.92 -19.96
CA ALA A 155 29.93 -10.17 -19.39
C ALA A 155 28.81 -9.94 -18.36
N GLY A 156 28.84 -8.81 -17.66
CA GLY A 156 27.80 -8.40 -16.71
C GLY A 156 26.65 -7.68 -17.39
N TYR A 157 26.53 -6.36 -17.18
CA TYR A 157 25.47 -5.55 -17.78
C TYR A 157 25.47 -5.57 -19.30
N GLY A 158 26.62 -5.75 -19.96
CA GLY A 158 26.66 -5.82 -21.42
C GLY A 158 26.05 -7.08 -22.03
N ALA A 159 25.86 -8.14 -21.24
CA ALA A 159 25.17 -9.36 -21.66
C ALA A 159 23.64 -9.19 -21.68
N ASN A 160 23.12 -8.20 -20.94
CA ASN A 160 21.71 -7.86 -20.99
C ASN A 160 21.37 -7.15 -22.30
N GLU A 161 20.19 -7.43 -22.85
CA GLU A 161 19.69 -6.68 -24.00
C GLU A 161 19.34 -5.24 -23.59
N PHE A 162 19.84 -4.26 -24.34
CA PHE A 162 19.50 -2.86 -24.12
C PHE A 162 18.03 -2.59 -24.49
N ILE A 163 17.27 -2.09 -23.52
CA ILE A 163 15.87 -1.71 -23.72
C ILE A 163 15.82 -0.35 -24.43
N GLU A 164 15.38 -0.35 -25.68
CA GLU A 164 15.24 0.86 -26.47
C GLU A 164 14.15 1.78 -25.91
N THR A 165 14.57 2.98 -25.54
CA THR A 165 13.75 4.02 -24.91
C THR A 165 13.88 5.33 -25.68
N THR A 166 12.76 6.00 -25.87
CA THR A 166 12.58 7.22 -26.69
C THR A 166 12.36 8.48 -25.85
N ARG A 167 11.90 8.35 -24.62
CA ARG A 167 11.55 9.48 -23.75
C ARG A 167 12.72 9.82 -22.80
N PRO A 168 12.84 11.10 -22.37
CA PRO A 168 13.90 11.51 -21.46
C PRO A 168 13.71 10.99 -20.03
N LEU A 169 12.48 10.69 -19.61
CA LEU A 169 12.20 10.03 -18.33
C LEU A 169 11.74 8.59 -18.58
N VAL A 170 12.47 7.64 -18.00
CA VAL A 170 12.09 6.22 -18.01
C VAL A 170 11.75 5.79 -16.59
N VAL A 171 10.48 5.50 -16.36
CA VAL A 171 9.99 5.05 -15.05
C VAL A 171 10.07 3.53 -15.01
N VAL A 172 10.75 3.00 -14.00
CA VAL A 172 10.90 1.55 -13.81
C VAL A 172 10.07 1.13 -12.59
N THR A 173 9.04 0.32 -12.84
CA THR A 173 8.08 -0.15 -11.82
C THR A 173 7.97 -1.68 -11.83
N ALA A 174 7.30 -2.25 -10.83
CA ALA A 174 7.08 -3.68 -10.71
C ALA A 174 5.85 -4.00 -9.84
N PRO A 175 5.27 -5.23 -9.95
CA PRO A 175 4.24 -5.72 -9.04
C PRO A 175 4.64 -5.73 -7.56
N GLY A 176 5.94 -5.89 -7.27
CA GLY A 176 6.44 -6.01 -5.91
C GLY A 176 7.92 -5.70 -5.75
N ALA A 177 8.42 -5.88 -4.53
CA ALA A 177 9.84 -5.77 -4.22
C ALA A 177 10.65 -6.90 -4.90
N ASN A 178 11.96 -6.68 -5.06
CA ASN A 178 12.91 -7.68 -5.58
C ASN A 178 12.66 -8.17 -7.02
N SER A 179 11.83 -7.47 -7.82
CA SER A 179 11.62 -7.79 -9.24
C SER A 179 12.73 -7.31 -10.18
N GLY A 180 13.81 -6.71 -9.65
CA GLY A 180 15.00 -6.31 -10.41
C GLY A 180 15.03 -4.86 -10.90
N LYS A 181 14.17 -3.96 -10.39
CA LYS A 181 14.08 -2.55 -10.81
C LYS A 181 15.43 -1.81 -10.80
N LEU A 182 16.13 -1.81 -9.67
CA LEU A 182 17.46 -1.20 -9.56
C LEU A 182 18.46 -1.76 -10.58
N ALA A 183 18.54 -3.09 -10.69
CA ALA A 183 19.46 -3.74 -11.63
C ALA A 183 19.15 -3.36 -13.08
N THR A 184 17.86 -3.24 -13.43
CA THR A 184 17.43 -2.74 -14.75
C THR A 184 17.87 -1.29 -14.97
N CYS A 185 17.65 -0.39 -14.02
CA CYS A 185 18.09 1.00 -14.12
C CYS A 185 19.61 1.10 -14.35
N LEU A 186 20.40 0.32 -13.60
CA LEU A 186 21.86 0.32 -13.72
C LEU A 186 22.36 -0.31 -15.02
N SER A 187 21.73 -1.39 -15.49
CA SER A 187 22.04 -2.00 -16.79
C SER A 187 21.77 -1.03 -17.94
N GLN A 188 20.65 -0.31 -17.87
CA GLN A 188 20.34 0.73 -18.84
C GLN A 188 21.34 1.88 -18.79
N LEU A 189 21.71 2.35 -17.58
CA LEU A 189 22.72 3.38 -17.38
C LEU A 189 24.06 3.00 -18.03
N TYR A 190 24.53 1.77 -17.81
CA TYR A 190 25.72 1.21 -18.46
C TYR A 190 25.65 1.29 -19.99
N HIS A 191 24.54 0.84 -20.57
CA HIS A 191 24.33 0.84 -22.01
C HIS A 191 24.20 2.24 -22.64
N GLU A 192 23.64 3.19 -21.90
CA GLU A 192 23.53 4.59 -22.31
C GLU A 192 24.91 5.25 -22.32
N THR A 193 25.70 5.05 -21.26
CA THR A 193 27.07 5.58 -21.20
C THR A 193 27.98 4.98 -22.26
N LYS A 194 27.88 3.66 -22.54
CA LYS A 194 28.61 3.00 -23.65
C LYS A 194 28.26 3.61 -25.03
N ARG A 195 27.08 4.22 -25.16
CA ARG A 195 26.62 4.92 -26.36
C ARG A 195 26.92 6.42 -26.34
N GLY A 196 27.72 6.89 -25.38
CA GLY A 196 28.13 8.29 -25.25
C GLY A 196 27.03 9.24 -24.77
N ARG A 197 25.92 8.72 -24.23
CA ARG A 197 24.83 9.53 -23.68
C ARG A 197 24.97 9.65 -22.17
N ARG A 198 24.69 10.84 -21.64
CA ARG A 198 24.71 11.12 -20.21
C ARG A 198 23.38 10.70 -19.61
N ALA A 199 23.28 9.47 -19.14
CA ALA A 199 22.11 9.00 -18.40
C ALA A 199 22.28 9.18 -16.88
N GLY A 200 21.16 9.22 -16.15
CA GLY A 200 21.10 9.32 -14.71
C GLY A 200 20.23 8.24 -14.09
N TYR A 201 20.40 8.00 -12.79
CA TYR A 201 19.56 7.11 -11.99
C TYR A 201 19.03 7.85 -10.77
N SER A 202 17.74 7.75 -10.46
CA SER A 202 17.17 8.25 -9.20
C SER A 202 16.14 7.29 -8.65
N LYS A 203 15.81 7.44 -7.36
CA LYS A 203 14.84 6.61 -6.66
C LYS A 203 13.68 7.45 -6.12
N PHE A 204 12.46 6.97 -6.31
CA PHE A 204 11.26 7.59 -5.78
C PHE A 204 10.54 6.67 -4.81
N GLU A 205 10.58 7.04 -3.53
CA GLU A 205 9.85 6.40 -2.44
C GLU A 205 9.15 7.47 -1.60
N THR A 206 7.92 7.19 -1.15
CA THR A 206 7.17 8.12 -0.30
C THR A 206 7.71 8.10 1.14
N PHE A 207 8.12 6.92 1.61
CA PHE A 207 8.54 6.68 2.99
C PHE A 207 9.86 5.90 3.01
N PRO A 208 10.73 6.13 4.01
CA PRO A 208 10.60 7.18 5.03
C PRO A 208 10.71 8.60 4.44
N VAL A 209 10.19 9.59 5.17
CA VAL A 209 10.25 11.00 4.78
C VAL A 209 11.58 11.58 5.26
N TRP A 210 12.50 11.78 4.33
CA TRP A 210 13.90 12.08 4.63
C TRP A 210 14.13 13.36 5.44
N ASN A 211 13.27 14.36 5.26
CA ASN A 211 13.35 15.66 5.93
C ASN A 211 12.48 15.77 7.19
N LEU A 212 11.90 14.66 7.66
CA LEU A 212 11.29 14.58 8.99
C LEU A 212 12.23 13.86 9.97
N PRO A 213 12.18 14.17 11.28
CA PRO A 213 12.96 13.45 12.29
C PRO A 213 12.72 11.93 12.27
N LEU A 214 13.73 11.17 12.72
CA LEU A 214 13.64 9.70 12.78
C LEU A 214 12.45 9.22 13.63
N ASN A 215 12.26 9.84 14.79
CA ASN A 215 11.19 9.55 15.73
C ASN A 215 9.87 10.28 15.44
N HIS A 216 9.77 10.96 14.29
CA HIS A 216 8.53 11.60 13.89
C HIS A 216 7.45 10.53 13.64
N PRO A 217 6.22 10.67 14.16
CA PRO A 217 5.18 9.66 14.03
C PRO A 217 4.93 9.16 12.60
N VAL A 218 5.03 10.04 11.60
CA VAL A 218 4.96 9.68 10.16
C VAL A 218 5.99 8.61 9.77
N ASN A 219 7.25 8.77 10.19
CA ASN A 219 8.30 7.81 9.89
C ASN A 219 8.11 6.52 10.71
N VAL A 220 7.73 6.65 11.98
CA VAL A 220 7.46 5.49 12.85
C VAL A 220 6.26 4.66 12.36
N ALA A 221 5.23 5.31 11.82
CA ALA A 221 4.09 4.64 11.20
C ALA A 221 4.48 3.81 9.97
N TYR A 222 5.47 4.28 9.19
CA TYR A 222 6.05 3.50 8.10
C TYR A 222 6.78 2.27 8.64
N GLU A 223 7.61 2.41 9.67
CA GLU A 223 8.31 1.28 10.29
C GLU A 223 7.34 0.24 10.88
N ALA A 224 6.24 0.70 11.49
CA ALA A 224 5.16 -0.16 11.95
C ALA A 224 4.45 -0.89 10.78
N ALA A 225 4.41 -0.27 9.60
CA ALA A 225 3.81 -0.85 8.40
C ALA A 225 4.71 -1.85 7.68
N THR A 226 6.01 -1.84 7.96
CA THR A 226 7.05 -2.71 7.36
C THR A 226 7.71 -3.63 8.39
N ALA A 227 7.07 -3.87 9.53
CA ALA A 227 7.61 -4.69 10.61
C ALA A 227 7.95 -6.13 10.17
N ASP A 228 7.31 -6.64 9.13
CA ASP A 228 7.55 -7.93 8.48
C ASP A 228 8.68 -7.91 7.44
N LEU A 229 9.00 -6.74 6.89
CA LEU A 229 10.04 -6.55 5.86
C LEU A 229 11.42 -6.21 6.43
N GLU A 230 11.53 -6.09 7.76
CA GLU A 230 12.75 -5.71 8.49
C GLU A 230 13.38 -4.40 7.98
N ASP A 231 12.56 -3.54 7.37
CA ASP A 231 12.97 -2.19 6.99
C ASP A 231 12.96 -1.32 8.24
N VAL A 232 14.14 -0.86 8.65
CA VAL A 232 14.36 -0.07 9.87
C VAL A 232 14.78 1.33 9.48
N ASN A 233 14.07 2.34 9.97
CA ASN A 233 14.45 3.72 9.73
C ASN A 233 15.76 4.05 10.45
N MET A 234 16.62 4.81 9.79
CA MET A 234 17.94 5.16 10.30
C MET A 234 18.33 6.57 9.84
N ILE A 235 19.26 7.19 10.58
CA ILE A 235 19.90 8.41 10.09
C ILE A 235 20.83 8.05 8.93
N ASP A 236 20.71 8.79 7.82
CA ASP A 236 21.66 8.71 6.71
C ASP A 236 23.00 9.31 7.14
N THR A 237 23.90 8.42 7.57
CA THR A 237 25.24 8.79 8.03
C THR A 237 26.11 9.36 6.92
N PHE A 238 25.84 9.03 5.65
CA PHE A 238 26.56 9.59 4.51
C PHE A 238 26.16 11.05 4.27
N HIS A 239 24.86 11.35 4.35
CA HIS A 239 24.36 12.72 4.23
C HIS A 239 24.87 13.60 5.37
N LEU A 240 24.79 13.09 6.60
CA LEU A 240 25.31 13.79 7.78
C LEU A 240 26.81 14.06 7.68
N ALA A 241 27.62 13.09 7.25
CA ALA A 241 29.06 13.26 7.12
C ALA A 241 29.45 14.25 6.01
N LYS A 242 28.65 14.32 4.93
CA LYS A 242 28.94 15.18 3.78
C LYS A 242 28.47 16.62 3.98
N TYR A 243 27.27 16.80 4.51
CA TYR A 243 26.57 18.10 4.54
C TYR A 243 26.38 18.64 5.96
N GLY A 244 26.56 17.82 7.00
CA GLY A 244 26.27 18.20 8.39
C GLY A 244 24.77 18.22 8.72
N GLU A 245 23.93 17.71 7.81
CA GLU A 245 22.47 17.71 7.92
C GLU A 245 21.95 16.31 8.28
N THR A 246 21.07 16.25 9.29
CA THR A 246 20.44 14.98 9.70
C THR A 246 19.23 14.70 8.81
N THR A 247 19.27 13.58 8.08
CA THR A 247 18.17 13.11 7.24
C THR A 247 17.87 11.64 7.52
N VAL A 248 16.63 11.22 7.26
CA VAL A 248 16.19 9.84 7.50
C VAL A 248 16.23 9.03 6.21
N ASN A 249 16.77 7.82 6.31
CA ASN A 249 16.68 6.78 5.29
C ASN A 249 16.40 5.44 6.02
N TYR A 250 16.67 4.30 5.39
CA TYR A 250 16.48 2.99 6.02
C TYR A 250 17.67 2.06 5.76
N ASN A 251 17.80 1.05 6.63
CA ASN A 251 18.93 0.12 6.67
C ASN A 251 19.36 -0.40 5.29
N ARG A 252 18.44 -0.93 4.49
CA ARG A 252 18.76 -1.57 3.20
C ARG A 252 19.45 -0.62 2.22
N ASP A 253 18.95 0.60 2.10
CA ASP A 253 19.50 1.60 1.17
C ASP A 253 20.85 2.14 1.68
N ILE A 254 20.97 2.38 3.00
CA ILE A 254 22.23 2.80 3.63
C ILE A 254 23.31 1.73 3.46
N GLU A 255 22.98 0.46 3.71
CA GLU A 255 23.91 -0.67 3.56
C GLU A 255 24.31 -0.91 2.10
N ALA A 256 23.39 -0.73 1.16
CA ALA A 256 23.65 -0.91 -0.27
C ALA A 256 24.44 0.27 -0.89
N PHE A 257 24.39 1.46 -0.29
CA PHE A 257 24.93 2.68 -0.90
C PHE A 257 26.43 2.62 -1.26
N PRO A 258 27.35 2.11 -0.41
CA PRO A 258 28.76 2.04 -0.78
C PRO A 258 29.02 1.22 -2.04
N LEU A 259 28.31 0.09 -2.18
CA LEU A 259 28.42 -0.79 -3.33
C LEU A 259 27.80 -0.15 -4.57
N LEU A 260 26.63 0.44 -4.43
CA LEU A 260 25.96 1.16 -5.49
C LEU A 260 26.78 2.33 -6.00
N ARG A 261 27.41 3.08 -5.09
CA ARG A 261 28.33 4.17 -5.43
C ARG A 261 29.51 3.66 -6.26
N ARG A 262 30.11 2.52 -5.91
CA ARG A 262 31.19 1.90 -6.70
C ARG A 262 30.74 1.51 -8.10
N ILE A 263 29.55 0.93 -8.23
CA ILE A 263 28.96 0.60 -9.53
C ILE A 263 28.76 1.86 -10.36
N LEU A 264 28.16 2.91 -9.78
CA LEU A 264 27.96 4.19 -10.45
C LEU A 264 29.28 4.85 -10.85
N THR A 265 30.31 4.83 -9.99
CA THR A 265 31.66 5.31 -10.32
C THR A 265 32.19 4.60 -11.57
N LYS A 266 32.07 3.27 -11.61
CA LYS A 266 32.57 2.49 -12.74
C LYS A 266 31.79 2.74 -14.03
N ILE A 267 30.47 2.91 -13.94
CA ILE A 267 29.63 3.24 -15.09
C ILE A 267 29.95 4.64 -15.62
N TYR A 268 30.09 5.64 -14.75
CA TYR A 268 30.35 7.02 -15.14
C TYR A 268 31.81 7.30 -15.52
N GLY A 269 32.76 6.46 -15.09
CA GLY A 269 34.19 6.68 -15.30
C GLY A 269 34.66 7.96 -14.62
N ASP A 270 35.26 8.87 -15.39
CA ASP A 270 35.77 10.15 -14.88
C ASP A 270 34.68 11.22 -14.70
N ALA A 271 33.44 10.94 -15.10
CA ALA A 271 32.34 11.89 -14.95
C ALA A 271 31.94 12.05 -13.47
N PRO A 272 31.53 13.27 -13.06
CA PRO A 272 31.17 13.53 -11.67
C PRO A 272 29.94 12.72 -11.23
N ILE A 273 30.05 12.10 -10.06
CA ILE A 273 28.95 11.37 -9.44
C ILE A 273 28.06 12.37 -8.69
N PRO A 274 26.76 12.43 -9.01
CA PRO A 274 25.83 13.41 -8.43
C PRO A 274 25.40 13.09 -6.99
N TYR A 275 25.77 11.92 -6.45
CA TYR A 275 25.25 11.40 -5.18
C TYR A 275 26.35 11.18 -4.16
N ASN A 276 26.22 11.83 -3.00
CA ASN A 276 27.06 11.59 -1.84
C ASN A 276 26.35 10.78 -0.75
N SER A 277 25.03 10.59 -0.85
CA SER A 277 24.24 9.77 0.05
C SER A 277 22.99 9.16 -0.63
N PRO A 278 22.32 8.16 -0.01
CA PRO A 278 20.98 7.72 -0.40
C PRO A 278 19.94 8.84 -0.48
N THR A 279 19.96 9.80 0.46
CA THR A 279 19.09 10.98 0.40
C THR A 279 19.28 11.78 -0.91
N ASP A 280 20.52 11.95 -1.38
CA ASP A 280 20.79 12.67 -2.65
C ASP A 280 20.21 11.95 -3.88
N MET A 281 20.14 10.61 -3.83
CA MET A 281 19.59 9.78 -4.90
C MET A 281 18.05 9.81 -4.94
N GLY A 282 17.44 10.11 -3.80
CA GLY A 282 16.01 10.27 -3.65
C GLY A 282 15.47 11.48 -4.41
N VAL A 283 14.21 11.38 -4.84
CA VAL A 283 13.47 12.52 -5.39
C VAL A 283 12.25 12.91 -4.55
N ASN A 284 12.08 12.35 -3.35
CA ASN A 284 10.88 12.56 -2.54
C ASN A 284 10.75 14.00 -2.02
N ARG A 285 9.57 14.59 -2.22
CA ARG A 285 9.17 15.93 -1.75
C ARG A 285 7.94 15.92 -0.85
N VAL A 286 7.49 14.75 -0.39
CA VAL A 286 6.24 14.62 0.38
C VAL A 286 6.24 15.48 1.66
N GLY A 287 7.37 15.56 2.39
CA GLY A 287 7.45 16.34 3.63
C GLY A 287 7.22 17.84 3.45
N PHE A 288 7.42 18.40 2.25
CA PHE A 288 7.24 19.83 1.97
C PHE A 288 5.77 20.24 1.81
N ALA A 289 4.88 19.26 1.67
CA ALA A 289 3.45 19.46 1.51
C ALA A 289 2.64 19.22 2.79
N ILE A 290 3.30 18.95 3.92
CA ILE A 290 2.66 18.95 5.24
C ILE A 290 2.30 20.40 5.59
N THR A 291 1.02 20.63 5.90
CA THR A 291 0.48 21.95 6.25
C THR A 291 0.14 22.07 7.72
N ASP A 292 -0.07 20.95 8.42
CA ASP A 292 -0.36 20.89 9.85
C ASP A 292 0.29 19.64 10.46
N ASP A 293 1.38 19.86 11.18
CA ASP A 293 2.22 18.81 11.77
C ASP A 293 1.50 18.01 12.86
N GLU A 294 0.67 18.68 13.68
CA GLU A 294 -0.07 18.05 14.76
C GLU A 294 -1.11 17.07 14.21
N VAL A 295 -1.78 17.45 13.11
CA VAL A 295 -2.78 16.60 12.44
C VAL A 295 -2.14 15.35 11.83
N VAL A 296 -0.99 15.48 11.16
CA VAL A 296 -0.30 14.30 10.60
C VAL A 296 0.28 13.44 11.72
N CYS A 297 0.76 14.02 12.82
CA CYS A 297 1.24 13.28 13.99
C CYS A 297 0.13 12.43 14.62
N GLU A 298 -1.04 13.02 14.88
CA GLU A 298 -2.18 12.29 15.44
C GLU A 298 -2.64 11.17 14.50
N ALA A 299 -2.75 11.45 13.21
CA ALA A 299 -3.16 10.44 12.22
C ALA A 299 -2.16 9.29 12.12
N SER A 300 -0.86 9.59 12.20
CA SER A 300 0.21 8.61 12.21
C SER A 300 0.22 7.75 13.48
N ASN A 301 -0.04 8.35 14.65
CA ASN A 301 -0.19 7.60 15.91
C ASN A 301 -1.33 6.59 15.83
N GLN A 302 -2.47 6.99 15.27
CA GLN A 302 -3.60 6.08 15.03
C GLN A 302 -3.25 4.96 14.03
N GLU A 303 -2.44 5.25 13.01
CA GLU A 303 -1.93 4.23 12.09
C GLU A 303 -0.99 3.24 12.80
N ILE A 304 -0.12 3.69 13.71
CA ILE A 304 0.76 2.80 14.50
C ILE A 304 -0.08 1.80 15.32
N ILE A 305 -1.10 2.27 16.04
CA ILE A 305 -2.02 1.40 16.80
C ILE A 305 -2.74 0.43 15.86
N ARG A 306 -3.15 0.89 14.67
CA ARG A 306 -3.78 0.04 13.66
C ARG A 306 -2.85 -1.05 13.15
N ARG A 307 -1.56 -0.75 12.95
CA ARG A 307 -0.54 -1.72 12.52
C ARG A 307 -0.24 -2.73 13.61
N TYR A 308 -0.19 -2.31 14.87
CA TYR A 308 -0.12 -3.22 16.01
C TYR A 308 -1.23 -4.27 15.93
N TYR A 309 -2.50 -3.86 15.87
CA TYR A 309 -3.62 -4.80 15.80
C TYR A 309 -3.61 -5.69 14.55
N ALA A 310 -3.23 -5.14 13.40
CA ALA A 310 -3.10 -5.92 12.17
C ALA A 310 -2.05 -7.04 12.33
N GLY A 311 -0.86 -6.71 12.83
CA GLY A 311 0.20 -7.70 13.07
C GLY A 311 -0.19 -8.77 14.08
N GLN A 312 -0.90 -8.41 15.17
CA GLN A 312 -1.42 -9.39 16.12
C GLN A 312 -2.43 -10.34 15.48
N CYS A 313 -3.35 -9.82 14.64
CA CYS A 313 -4.33 -10.63 13.93
C CYS A 313 -3.68 -11.54 12.88
N ASP A 314 -2.68 -11.06 12.16
CA ASP A 314 -1.99 -11.83 11.13
C ASP A 314 -1.18 -12.99 11.73
N TYR A 315 -0.53 -12.76 12.87
CA TYR A 315 0.07 -13.85 13.66
C TYR A 315 -0.99 -14.85 14.13
N LYS A 316 -2.13 -14.37 14.66
CA LYS A 316 -3.23 -15.23 15.12
C LYS A 316 -3.81 -16.10 14.01
N ARG A 317 -3.86 -15.59 12.77
CA ARG A 317 -4.31 -16.30 11.56
C ARG A 317 -3.26 -17.26 11.00
N GLY A 318 -2.02 -17.23 11.50
CA GLY A 318 -0.93 -18.06 11.00
C GLY A 318 -0.34 -17.60 9.67
N ILE A 319 -0.60 -16.34 9.28
CA ILE A 319 -0.03 -15.73 8.06
C ILE A 319 1.13 -14.78 8.36
N GLY A 320 1.25 -14.30 9.60
CA GLY A 320 2.35 -13.48 10.09
C GLY A 320 3.26 -14.24 11.06
N THR A 321 4.43 -13.66 11.34
CA THR A 321 5.41 -14.21 12.29
C THR A 321 5.23 -13.61 13.69
N LEU A 322 5.72 -14.31 14.72
CA LEU A 322 5.69 -13.81 16.09
C LEU A 322 6.58 -12.56 16.23
N GLU A 323 7.72 -12.58 15.54
CA GLU A 323 8.73 -11.53 15.52
C GLU A 323 8.14 -10.22 14.96
N ALA A 324 7.42 -10.28 13.84
CA ALA A 324 6.76 -9.10 13.25
C ALA A 324 5.67 -8.54 14.19
N ALA A 325 4.88 -9.41 14.81
CA ALA A 325 3.84 -9.00 15.78
C ALA A 325 4.45 -8.34 17.03
N GLN A 326 5.54 -8.90 17.57
CA GLN A 326 6.27 -8.34 18.71
C GLN A 326 6.93 -7.00 18.34
N ARG A 327 7.52 -6.89 17.16
CA ARG A 327 8.10 -5.63 16.66
C ARG A 327 7.05 -4.53 16.57
N GLY A 328 5.88 -4.81 15.99
CA GLY A 328 4.78 -3.84 15.93
C GLY A 328 4.31 -3.38 17.32
N LYS A 329 4.29 -4.28 18.31
CA LYS A 329 4.00 -3.94 19.71
C LYS A 329 5.07 -3.04 20.31
N TYR A 330 6.35 -3.39 20.13
CA TYR A 330 7.48 -2.61 20.62
C TYR A 330 7.49 -1.18 20.07
N ILE A 331 7.28 -1.02 18.75
CA ILE A 331 7.20 0.29 18.09
C ILE A 331 6.09 1.16 18.70
N MET A 332 4.91 0.58 18.97
CA MET A 332 3.80 1.29 19.61
C MET A 332 4.18 1.75 21.03
N GLU A 333 4.76 0.87 21.85
CA GLU A 333 5.15 1.17 23.22
C GLU A 333 6.27 2.22 23.29
N GLU A 334 7.28 2.16 22.41
CA GLU A 334 8.34 3.18 22.30
C GLU A 334 7.81 4.54 21.86
N SER A 335 6.73 4.56 21.07
CA SER A 335 6.05 5.81 20.69
C SER A 335 5.22 6.41 21.82
N GLY A 336 5.20 5.78 23.01
CA GLY A 336 4.36 6.20 24.13
C GLY A 336 2.87 5.95 23.91
N LEU A 337 2.52 5.06 22.97
CA LEU A 337 1.15 4.74 22.61
C LEU A 337 0.70 3.43 23.25
N SER A 338 -0.61 3.30 23.40
CA SER A 338 -1.29 2.13 23.93
C SER A 338 -2.58 1.87 23.14
N PRO A 339 -3.18 0.66 23.25
CA PRO A 339 -4.48 0.40 22.65
C PRO A 339 -5.60 1.33 23.13
N GLN A 340 -5.44 1.95 24.31
CA GLN A 340 -6.43 2.86 24.90
C GLN A 340 -6.47 4.24 24.23
N ASP A 341 -5.39 4.61 23.52
CA ASP A 341 -5.33 5.85 22.74
C ASP A 341 -6.18 5.80 21.47
N ARG A 342 -6.85 4.65 21.25
CA ARG A 342 -7.90 4.46 20.26
C ARG A 342 -9.26 4.28 20.96
N PRO A 343 -10.09 5.33 21.09
CA PRO A 343 -11.29 5.32 21.94
C PRO A 343 -12.31 4.19 21.68
N VAL A 344 -12.43 3.77 20.41
CA VAL A 344 -13.34 2.68 20.00
C VAL A 344 -12.94 1.31 20.58
N VAL A 345 -11.68 1.11 20.95
CA VAL A 345 -11.21 -0.15 21.57
C VAL A 345 -11.90 -0.35 22.91
N LYS A 346 -11.77 0.63 23.81
CA LYS A 346 -12.37 0.58 25.15
C LYS A 346 -13.88 0.34 25.09
N ALA A 347 -14.57 1.10 24.25
CA ALA A 347 -16.03 1.01 24.13
C ALA A 347 -16.51 -0.37 23.61
N ALA A 348 -15.78 -0.98 22.67
CA ALA A 348 -16.11 -2.32 22.17
C ALA A 348 -15.90 -3.37 23.27
N LEU A 349 -14.77 -3.33 23.98
CA LEU A 349 -14.43 -4.30 25.03
C LEU A 349 -15.36 -4.21 26.25
N GLU A 350 -15.69 -3.00 26.71
CA GLU A 350 -16.65 -2.80 27.81
C GLU A 350 -18.03 -3.37 27.43
N LYS A 351 -18.47 -3.13 26.19
CA LYS A 351 -19.76 -3.62 25.71
C LYS A 351 -19.79 -5.14 25.50
N GLU A 352 -18.68 -5.73 25.06
CA GLU A 352 -18.54 -7.19 24.98
C GLU A 352 -18.59 -7.83 26.36
N ALA A 353 -17.93 -7.25 27.37
CA ALA A 353 -17.97 -7.76 28.74
C ALA A 353 -19.40 -7.77 29.31
N GLU A 354 -20.21 -6.76 28.99
CA GLU A 354 -21.63 -6.70 29.34
C GLU A 354 -22.49 -7.71 28.58
N ALA A 355 -22.33 -7.75 27.25
CA ALA A 355 -23.24 -8.49 26.36
C ALA A 355 -22.85 -9.96 26.19
N LYS A 356 -21.60 -10.32 26.48
CA LYS A 356 -21.00 -11.66 26.30
C LYS A 356 -21.13 -12.21 24.88
N VAL A 357 -21.11 -11.32 23.90
CA VAL A 357 -21.14 -11.62 22.46
C VAL A 357 -20.19 -10.66 21.74
N PRO A 358 -19.70 -11.00 20.54
CA PRO A 358 -18.84 -10.10 19.78
C PRO A 358 -19.46 -8.72 19.56
N VAL A 359 -18.64 -7.68 19.66
CA VAL A 359 -19.05 -6.28 19.48
C VAL A 359 -18.15 -5.56 18.49
N VAL A 360 -18.74 -4.63 17.74
CA VAL A 360 -18.03 -3.60 16.98
C VAL A 360 -18.41 -2.23 17.50
N ALA A 361 -17.43 -1.36 17.73
CA ALA A 361 -17.64 0.05 18.03
C ALA A 361 -17.08 0.93 16.90
N LEU A 362 -17.74 2.06 16.64
CA LEU A 362 -17.35 3.03 15.61
C LEU A 362 -17.57 4.45 16.14
N GLN A 363 -16.61 5.34 15.91
CA GLN A 363 -16.68 6.74 16.34
C GLN A 363 -17.18 7.64 15.19
N LEU A 364 -18.31 8.30 15.40
CA LEU A 364 -18.90 9.23 14.44
C LEU A 364 -18.13 10.57 14.39
N PRO A 365 -18.34 11.39 13.33
CA PRO A 365 -17.74 12.73 13.25
C PRO A 365 -18.09 13.65 14.43
N THR A 366 -19.21 13.39 15.09
CA THR A 366 -19.67 14.10 16.30
C THR A 366 -18.86 13.74 17.56
N GLY A 367 -17.97 12.75 17.47
CA GLY A 367 -17.24 12.17 18.60
C GLY A 367 -18.02 11.08 19.34
N LYS A 368 -19.32 10.91 19.06
CA LYS A 368 -20.16 9.86 19.66
C LYS A 368 -19.69 8.48 19.20
N ILE A 369 -19.51 7.56 20.16
CA ILE A 369 -19.17 6.17 19.87
C ILE A 369 -20.47 5.35 19.81
N ILE A 370 -20.67 4.66 18.69
CA ILE A 370 -21.81 3.78 18.46
C ILE A 370 -21.32 2.33 18.47
N THR A 371 -22.07 1.47 19.15
CA THR A 371 -21.76 0.03 19.23
C THR A 371 -22.81 -0.80 18.49
N GLY A 372 -22.37 -1.94 17.97
CA GLY A 372 -23.21 -3.00 17.41
C GLY A 372 -22.78 -4.33 18.00
N LYS A 373 -23.74 -5.10 18.51
CA LYS A 373 -23.51 -6.43 19.07
C LYS A 373 -24.00 -7.51 18.11
N GLN A 374 -23.33 -8.65 18.12
CA GLN A 374 -23.79 -9.81 17.37
C GLN A 374 -25.16 -10.27 17.87
N SER A 375 -26.00 -10.72 16.94
CA SER A 375 -27.31 -11.31 17.20
C SER A 375 -27.53 -12.54 16.33
N ASP A 376 -28.62 -13.26 16.57
CA ASP A 376 -29.05 -14.37 15.71
C ASP A 376 -29.38 -13.91 14.27
N THR A 377 -29.65 -12.62 14.08
CA THR A 377 -30.06 -12.06 12.79
C THR A 377 -28.89 -11.54 11.97
N MET A 378 -27.93 -10.85 12.61
CA MET A 378 -26.83 -10.16 11.90
C MET A 378 -25.55 -10.10 12.73
N THR A 379 -24.41 -9.94 12.03
CA THR A 379 -23.10 -9.78 12.66
C THR A 379 -23.00 -8.47 13.45
N ALA A 380 -22.04 -8.40 14.37
CA ALA A 380 -21.76 -7.18 15.13
C ALA A 380 -21.42 -5.99 14.22
N SER A 381 -20.68 -6.26 13.14
CA SER A 381 -20.31 -5.29 12.09
C SER A 381 -21.53 -4.69 11.41
N ALA A 382 -22.44 -5.55 10.95
CA ALA A 382 -23.66 -5.13 10.28
C ALA A 382 -24.58 -4.33 11.21
N ALA A 383 -24.72 -4.77 12.46
CA ALA A 383 -25.47 -4.04 13.49
C ALA A 383 -24.88 -2.67 13.77
N CYS A 384 -23.54 -2.58 13.88
CA CYS A 384 -22.84 -1.33 14.13
C CYS A 384 -23.07 -0.34 12.96
N LEU A 385 -22.95 -0.81 11.72
CA LEU A 385 -23.24 0.01 10.53
C LEU A 385 -24.66 0.58 10.55
N LEU A 386 -25.67 -0.27 10.79
CA LEU A 386 -27.07 0.17 10.88
C LEU A 386 -27.28 1.21 11.98
N ASN A 387 -26.69 1.00 13.15
CA ASN A 387 -26.80 1.94 14.26
C ASN A 387 -26.13 3.28 13.93
N CYS A 388 -24.96 3.25 13.27
CA CYS A 388 -24.26 4.46 12.85
C CYS A 388 -25.08 5.28 11.84
N ILE A 389 -25.63 4.63 10.81
CA ILE A 389 -26.41 5.35 9.80
C ILE A 389 -27.77 5.81 10.33
N LYS A 390 -28.37 5.11 11.31
CA LYS A 390 -29.56 5.59 12.02
C LYS A 390 -29.25 6.88 12.78
N GLU A 391 -28.16 6.88 13.55
CA GLU A 391 -27.73 8.04 14.32
C GLU A 391 -27.44 9.24 13.40
N LEU A 392 -26.70 9.03 12.31
CA LEU A 392 -26.38 10.09 11.34
C LEU A 392 -27.61 10.63 10.59
N ALA A 393 -28.66 9.82 10.45
CA ALA A 393 -29.93 10.22 9.85
C ALA A 393 -30.96 10.72 10.89
N GLU A 394 -30.57 10.82 12.16
CA GLU A 394 -31.44 11.22 13.28
C GLU A 394 -32.69 10.32 13.43
N ILE A 395 -32.55 9.04 13.09
CA ILE A 395 -33.61 8.04 13.16
C ILE A 395 -33.62 7.41 14.55
N GLY A 396 -34.77 7.48 15.22
CA GLY A 396 -34.96 6.89 16.56
C GLY A 396 -34.63 5.40 16.62
N ASP A 397 -34.05 4.95 17.74
CA ASP A 397 -33.54 3.58 17.86
C ASP A 397 -34.63 2.50 17.73
N SER A 398 -35.87 2.82 18.11
CA SER A 398 -37.02 1.92 17.99
C SER A 398 -37.49 1.68 16.55
N ILE A 399 -36.99 2.44 15.57
CA ILE A 399 -37.40 2.32 14.17
C ILE A 399 -36.60 1.20 13.48
N HIS A 400 -37.32 0.20 12.99
CA HIS A 400 -36.75 -0.88 12.19
C HIS A 400 -36.60 -0.44 10.72
N LEU A 401 -35.34 -0.33 10.26
CA LEU A 401 -35.03 -0.02 8.86
C LEU A 401 -35.25 -1.22 7.92
N LEU A 402 -35.16 -2.44 8.46
CA LEU A 402 -35.23 -3.68 7.70
C LEU A 402 -36.48 -4.46 8.12
N PRO A 403 -37.48 -4.60 7.23
CA PRO A 403 -38.66 -5.42 7.49
C PRO A 403 -38.27 -6.88 7.78
N PRO A 404 -38.87 -7.54 8.80
CA PRO A 404 -38.61 -8.95 9.10
C PRO A 404 -38.82 -9.90 7.92
N VAL A 405 -39.76 -9.57 7.01
CA VAL A 405 -40.03 -10.35 5.80
C VAL A 405 -38.80 -10.45 4.89
N ILE A 406 -38.04 -9.37 4.74
CA ILE A 406 -36.83 -9.36 3.90
C ILE A 406 -35.73 -10.17 4.57
N LEU A 407 -35.52 -9.98 5.87
CA LEU A 407 -34.51 -10.70 6.65
C LEU A 407 -34.78 -12.22 6.64
N ASN A 408 -36.04 -12.61 6.82
CA ASN A 408 -36.47 -14.01 6.76
C ASN A 408 -36.27 -14.62 5.37
N ALA A 409 -36.58 -13.88 4.29
CA ALA A 409 -36.39 -14.38 2.94
C ALA A 409 -34.90 -14.65 2.61
N ILE A 410 -34.00 -13.76 3.04
CA ILE A 410 -32.55 -13.96 2.88
C ILE A 410 -32.08 -15.15 3.72
N GLY A 411 -32.54 -15.24 4.97
CA GLY A 411 -32.24 -16.35 5.86
C GLY A 411 -32.70 -17.71 5.31
N GLN A 412 -33.92 -17.80 4.79
CA GLN A 412 -34.49 -19.01 4.18
C GLN A 412 -33.74 -19.43 2.92
N LEU A 413 -33.33 -18.48 2.07
CA LEU A 413 -32.48 -18.79 0.92
C LEU A 413 -31.17 -19.45 1.37
N GLY A 414 -30.53 -18.88 2.39
CA GLY A 414 -29.30 -19.40 2.96
C GLY A 414 -29.45 -20.81 3.56
N SER A 415 -30.48 -21.04 4.36
CA SER A 415 -30.68 -22.32 5.05
C SER A 415 -31.30 -23.40 4.17
N ASP A 416 -32.36 -23.09 3.43
CA ASP A 416 -33.24 -24.09 2.83
C ASP A 416 -32.78 -24.46 1.42
N VAL A 417 -32.25 -23.47 0.67
CA VAL A 417 -31.81 -23.65 -0.72
C VAL A 417 -30.31 -23.89 -0.81
N LEU A 418 -29.52 -22.97 -0.25
CA LEU A 418 -28.06 -23.03 -0.31
C LEU A 418 -27.47 -24.01 0.71
N LYS A 419 -28.28 -24.49 1.66
CA LYS A 419 -27.89 -25.45 2.71
C LYS A 419 -26.68 -24.98 3.51
N HIS A 420 -26.51 -23.67 3.65
CA HIS A 420 -25.52 -23.11 4.56
C HIS A 420 -25.99 -23.36 6.00
N GLN A 421 -25.04 -23.63 6.90
CA GLN A 421 -25.36 -23.58 8.33
C GLN A 421 -25.89 -22.18 8.65
N ARG A 422 -26.93 -22.13 9.48
CA ARG A 422 -27.64 -20.91 9.85
C ARG A 422 -26.61 -19.88 10.36
N ARG A 423 -26.33 -18.87 9.55
CA ARG A 423 -25.36 -17.81 9.85
C ARG A 423 -26.09 -16.47 9.95
N SER A 424 -25.64 -15.63 10.88
CA SER A 424 -26.08 -14.24 10.96
C SER A 424 -25.73 -13.51 9.67
N LEU A 425 -26.59 -12.58 9.24
CA LEU A 425 -26.37 -11.79 8.04
C LEU A 425 -25.14 -10.89 8.17
N ASP A 426 -24.31 -10.88 7.13
CA ASP A 426 -23.13 -10.02 7.08
C ASP A 426 -23.47 -8.59 6.64
N SER A 427 -22.48 -7.69 6.71
CA SER A 427 -22.64 -6.28 6.37
C SER A 427 -23.11 -6.08 4.92
N LYS A 428 -22.66 -6.92 3.98
CA LYS A 428 -23.03 -6.79 2.57
C LYS A 428 -24.49 -7.21 2.35
N GLU A 429 -24.91 -8.33 2.92
CA GLU A 429 -26.29 -8.81 2.89
C GLU A 429 -27.24 -7.77 3.53
N VAL A 430 -26.85 -7.17 4.65
CA VAL A 430 -27.61 -6.12 5.33
C VAL A 430 -27.72 -4.84 4.48
N LEU A 431 -26.66 -4.40 3.81
CA LEU A 431 -26.71 -3.23 2.94
C LEU A 431 -27.55 -3.46 1.67
N ILE A 432 -27.58 -4.68 1.14
CA ILE A 432 -28.48 -5.07 0.05
C ILE A 432 -29.94 -5.01 0.55
N ALA A 433 -30.23 -5.59 1.71
CA ALA A 433 -31.56 -5.53 2.32
C ALA A 433 -32.01 -4.09 2.59
N LEU A 434 -31.10 -3.23 3.07
CA LEU A 434 -31.35 -1.80 3.27
C LEU A 434 -31.68 -1.10 1.96
N SER A 435 -30.95 -1.42 0.89
CA SER A 435 -31.18 -0.85 -0.44
C SER A 435 -32.55 -1.23 -1.01
N ILE A 436 -33.00 -2.47 -0.78
CA ILE A 436 -34.35 -2.91 -1.14
C ILE A 436 -35.41 -2.20 -0.29
N SER A 437 -35.18 -2.11 1.03
CA SER A 437 -36.09 -1.42 1.95
C SER A 437 -36.27 0.06 1.58
N ALA A 438 -35.19 0.73 1.18
CA ALA A 438 -35.18 2.14 0.77
C ALA A 438 -36.16 2.46 -0.38
N VAL A 439 -36.57 1.47 -1.18
CA VAL A 439 -37.56 1.67 -2.26
C VAL A 439 -38.94 2.04 -1.72
N THR A 440 -39.30 1.57 -0.52
CA THR A 440 -40.64 1.73 0.07
C THR A 440 -40.63 2.34 1.47
N ASN A 441 -39.45 2.50 2.08
CA ASN A 441 -39.27 3.05 3.42
C ASN A 441 -38.37 4.30 3.37
N PRO A 442 -38.95 5.51 3.50
CA PRO A 442 -38.18 6.77 3.50
C PRO A 442 -37.11 6.84 4.58
N ALA A 443 -37.31 6.20 5.74
CA ALA A 443 -36.29 6.14 6.79
C ALA A 443 -35.09 5.28 6.39
N ALA A 444 -35.33 4.17 5.68
CA ALA A 444 -34.24 3.35 5.14
C ALA A 444 -33.46 4.07 4.04
N GLU A 445 -34.14 4.87 3.20
CA GLU A 445 -33.48 5.71 2.20
C GLU A 445 -32.62 6.80 2.85
N ALA A 446 -33.16 7.52 3.85
CA ALA A 446 -32.42 8.52 4.61
C ALA A 446 -31.15 7.92 5.25
N ALA A 447 -31.26 6.74 5.87
CA ALA A 447 -30.13 6.02 6.45
C ALA A 447 -29.10 5.60 5.38
N LYS A 448 -29.54 5.04 4.25
CA LYS A 448 -28.66 4.62 3.14
C LYS A 448 -27.81 5.79 2.63
N ASN A 449 -28.39 6.99 2.54
CA ASN A 449 -27.69 8.19 2.08
C ASN A 449 -26.57 8.65 3.03
N GLN A 450 -26.53 8.15 4.27
CA GLN A 450 -25.47 8.44 5.24
C GLN A 450 -24.23 7.54 5.10
N LEU A 451 -24.26 6.48 4.28
CA LEU A 451 -23.14 5.54 4.16
C LEU A 451 -21.82 6.21 3.74
N GLN A 452 -21.89 7.25 2.89
CA GLN A 452 -20.71 8.02 2.47
C GLN A 452 -20.02 8.75 3.64
N ASN A 453 -20.76 9.09 4.69
CA ASN A 453 -20.26 9.79 5.87
C ASN A 453 -19.51 8.86 6.85
N LEU A 454 -19.49 7.55 6.57
CA LEU A 454 -18.71 6.57 7.33
C LEU A 454 -17.24 6.50 6.89
N ARG A 455 -16.90 7.12 5.75
CA ARG A 455 -15.55 7.08 5.20
C ARG A 455 -14.57 7.79 6.16
N HIS A 456 -13.40 7.18 6.33
CA HIS A 456 -12.32 7.61 7.24
C HIS A 456 -12.64 7.47 8.73
N LEU A 457 -13.80 6.93 9.12
CA LEU A 457 -14.11 6.71 10.52
C LEU A 457 -13.36 5.51 11.08
N GLN A 458 -13.09 5.57 12.37
CA GLN A 458 -12.38 4.52 13.10
C GLN A 458 -13.38 3.54 13.69
N ALA A 459 -13.11 2.25 13.52
CA ALA A 459 -13.86 1.18 14.15
C ALA A 459 -12.94 0.17 14.84
N HIS A 460 -13.49 -0.56 15.81
CA HIS A 460 -12.81 -1.68 16.45
C HIS A 460 -13.79 -2.83 16.69
N SER A 461 -13.35 -4.05 16.39
CA SER A 461 -14.07 -5.28 16.66
C SER A 461 -13.37 -6.07 17.76
N THR A 462 -14.15 -6.64 18.67
CA THR A 462 -13.61 -7.53 19.71
C THR A 462 -13.22 -8.92 19.18
N VAL A 463 -13.45 -9.17 17.89
CA VAL A 463 -13.08 -10.41 17.21
C VAL A 463 -12.55 -10.11 15.80
N ILE A 464 -11.83 -11.06 15.24
CA ILE A 464 -11.39 -11.05 13.85
C ILE A 464 -12.62 -11.07 12.93
N LEU A 465 -12.78 -9.99 12.15
CA LEU A 465 -13.85 -9.84 11.19
C LEU A 465 -13.82 -10.97 10.15
N GLN A 466 -15.02 -11.38 9.74
CA GLN A 466 -15.19 -12.23 8.56
C GLN A 466 -14.87 -11.43 7.31
N LYS A 467 -14.41 -12.10 6.24
CA LYS A 467 -13.98 -11.41 5.02
C LYS A 467 -15.06 -10.51 4.41
N ALA A 468 -16.31 -10.95 4.36
CA ALA A 468 -17.40 -10.15 3.80
C ALA A 468 -17.59 -8.82 4.56
N ASP A 469 -17.48 -8.85 5.89
CA ASP A 469 -17.53 -7.65 6.74
C ASP A 469 -16.29 -6.78 6.52
N GLU A 470 -15.10 -7.39 6.49
CA GLU A 470 -13.83 -6.67 6.27
C GLU A 470 -13.80 -5.96 4.91
N GLU A 471 -14.22 -6.64 3.85
CA GLU A 471 -14.34 -6.07 2.49
C GLU A 471 -15.37 -4.93 2.44
N THR A 472 -16.49 -5.08 3.15
CA THR A 472 -17.53 -4.05 3.21
C THR A 472 -17.00 -2.79 3.91
N PHE A 473 -16.37 -2.95 5.08
CA PHE A 473 -15.77 -1.83 5.81
C PHE A 473 -14.67 -1.16 5.00
N ARG A 474 -13.81 -1.95 4.33
CA ARG A 474 -12.77 -1.45 3.43
C ARG A 474 -13.36 -0.64 2.27
N SER A 475 -14.42 -1.13 1.64
CA SER A 475 -15.10 -0.45 0.53
C SER A 475 -15.77 0.86 0.94
N LEU A 476 -16.33 0.90 2.15
CA LEU A 476 -16.85 2.11 2.78
C LEU A 476 -15.74 3.07 3.25
N GLY A 477 -14.50 2.61 3.30
CA GLY A 477 -13.35 3.37 3.79
C GLY A 477 -13.32 3.52 5.31
N VAL A 478 -13.98 2.62 6.05
CA VAL A 478 -13.92 2.54 7.51
C VAL A 478 -12.61 1.88 7.92
N MET A 479 -11.87 2.52 8.83
CA MET A 479 -10.59 2.05 9.33
C MET A 479 -10.81 1.12 10.54
N ALA A 480 -11.08 -0.16 10.29
CA ALA A 480 -11.29 -1.15 11.35
C ALA A 480 -9.99 -1.74 11.91
N THR A 481 -9.99 -2.00 13.21
CA THR A 481 -9.04 -2.89 13.91
C THR A 481 -9.80 -4.03 14.58
N CYS A 482 -9.12 -5.13 14.90
CA CYS A 482 -9.72 -6.29 15.56
C CYS A 482 -8.84 -6.74 16.73
N GLU A 483 -9.44 -7.21 17.82
CA GLU A 483 -8.72 -8.06 18.77
C GLU A 483 -8.29 -9.37 18.09
N PRO A 484 -7.13 -9.96 18.46
CA PRO A 484 -6.63 -11.21 17.90
C PRO A 484 -7.38 -12.44 18.45
N GLN A 485 -8.71 -12.44 18.33
CA GLN A 485 -9.62 -13.48 18.79
C GLN A 485 -10.57 -13.90 17.66
N PHE A 486 -10.79 -15.19 17.47
CA PHE A 486 -11.80 -15.66 16.51
C PHE A 486 -13.20 -15.56 17.14
N ALA A 487 -14.23 -15.24 16.35
CA ALA A 487 -15.59 -15.12 16.87
C ALA A 487 -16.22 -16.44 17.34
N GLY A 488 -15.58 -17.57 17.05
CA GLY A 488 -16.07 -18.89 17.45
C GLY A 488 -14.96 -19.94 17.43
N THR A 489 -15.32 -21.17 17.79
CA THR A 489 -14.43 -22.33 17.88
C THR A 489 -14.27 -23.09 16.57
N ASN A 490 -15.01 -22.70 15.52
CA ASN A 490 -14.93 -23.33 14.21
C ASN A 490 -13.55 -23.10 13.58
N LEU A 491 -12.88 -24.19 13.20
CA LEU A 491 -11.57 -24.14 12.55
C LEU A 491 -11.65 -23.63 11.10
N TYR A 492 -12.80 -23.86 10.44
CA TYR A 492 -13.07 -23.33 9.11
C TYR A 492 -13.70 -21.94 9.24
N TYR A 493 -12.85 -20.94 9.42
CA TYR A 493 -13.22 -19.54 9.32
C TYR A 493 -13.21 -19.17 7.84
N THR A 494 -14.36 -18.80 7.28
CA THR A 494 -14.45 -18.46 5.86
C THR A 494 -13.72 -17.15 5.61
N ASN A 495 -12.48 -17.30 5.15
CA ASN A 495 -11.71 -16.29 4.43
C ASN A 495 -12.26 -16.04 3.03
#